data_AF-A0A937DS76-F1
#
_entry.id   AF-A0A937DS76-F1
#
_cell.length_a   1.000
_cell.length_b   1.000
_cell.length_c   1.000
_cell.angle_alpha   90.00
_cell.angle_beta   90.00
_cell.angle_gamma   90.00
#
_symmetry.space_group_name_H-M   'P 1'
#
loop_
_entity.id
_entity.type
_entity.pdbx_description
1 polymer ?
#
loop_
_entity_poly.entity_id
_entity_poly.type
_entity_poly.pdbx_seq_one_letter_code
_entity_poly.pdbx_strand_id
1 'polypeptide(L)'
;MKKIASLVVAICMMFSAQAQNIMNNPTSNHGNKFEQLGTILPTPNEYRTASGAPGPKYWQQRADYTIKAELDEANLKLKGSETVTYYNNSPDVLTYIWLQLDENEHSSVNNAGYEDASSLRQVSVNALEAMKERKSDNGYGHIISKLTDATGKNLQYTIN
;
A
#
# COMPACT_ATOMS: atom_id res chain seq x y z
N MET A 1 -29.05 17.59 60.58
CA MET A 1 -27.80 16.80 60.51
C MET A 1 -27.89 15.60 59.56
N LYS A 2 -28.91 14.73 59.65
CA LYS A 2 -29.04 13.54 58.77
C LYS A 2 -29.11 13.84 57.26
N LYS A 3 -29.80 14.92 56.84
CA LYS A 3 -29.91 15.33 55.43
C LYS A 3 -28.59 15.86 54.81
N ILE A 4 -27.72 16.44 55.63
CA ILE A 4 -26.42 16.96 55.20
C ILE A 4 -25.45 15.78 55.01
N ALA A 5 -25.49 14.79 55.90
CA ALA A 5 -24.70 13.57 55.78
C ALA A 5 -25.04 12.77 54.50
N SER A 6 -26.33 12.68 54.13
CA SER A 6 -26.74 12.01 52.89
C SER A 6 -26.30 12.75 51.62
N LEU A 7 -26.24 14.09 51.64
CA LEU A 7 -25.77 14.89 50.51
C LEU A 7 -24.26 14.73 50.28
N VAL A 8 -23.48 14.68 51.37
CA VAL A 8 -22.02 14.46 51.30
C VAL A 8 -21.70 13.07 50.76
N VAL A 9 -22.43 12.03 51.17
CA VAL A 9 -22.25 10.67 50.65
C VAL A 9 -22.61 10.57 49.16
N ALA A 10 -23.66 11.26 48.70
CA ALA A 10 -24.04 11.30 47.28
C ALA A 10 -23.00 12.01 46.41
N ILE A 11 -22.40 13.10 46.90
CA ILE A 11 -21.33 13.83 46.21
C ILE A 11 -20.05 12.98 46.14
N CYS A 12 -19.71 12.23 47.20
CA CYS A 12 -18.55 11.33 47.18
C CYS A 12 -18.72 10.15 46.19
N MET A 13 -19.94 9.67 45.93
CA MET A 13 -20.18 8.64 44.92
C MET A 13 -20.07 9.16 43.48
N MET A 14 -20.33 10.45 43.24
CA MET A 14 -20.21 11.08 41.91
C MET A 14 -18.76 11.26 41.45
N PHE A 15 -17.79 11.32 42.38
CA PHE A 15 -16.36 11.36 42.03
C PHE A 15 -15.76 10.00 41.67
N SER A 16 -16.44 8.89 41.99
CA SER A 16 -15.99 7.54 41.64
C SER A 16 -16.33 7.11 40.20
N ALA A 17 -17.01 7.97 39.43
CA ALA A 17 -17.46 7.68 38.06
C ALA A 17 -16.60 8.33 36.97
N GLN A 18 -15.42 8.88 37.31
CA GLN A 18 -14.42 9.24 36.30
C GLN A 18 -13.80 7.95 35.77
N ALA A 19 -14.38 7.41 34.69
CA ALA A 19 -13.84 6.30 33.93
C ALA A 19 -12.36 6.56 33.59
N GLN A 20 -11.52 5.59 33.89
CA GLN A 20 -10.09 5.65 33.59
C GLN A 20 -9.89 5.65 32.07
N ASN A 21 -9.47 6.78 31.52
CA ASN A 21 -8.95 6.84 30.15
C ASN A 21 -7.50 6.31 30.18
N ILE A 22 -7.32 5.04 29.81
CA ILE A 22 -6.05 4.31 29.90
C ILE A 22 -5.17 4.53 28.65
N MET A 23 -5.59 5.39 27.72
CA MET A 23 -4.78 5.78 26.57
C MET A 23 -3.82 6.92 26.93
N ASN A 24 -2.82 6.67 27.78
CA ASN A 24 -1.60 7.46 27.73
C ASN A 24 -0.46 6.78 28.49
N ASN A 25 0.60 6.41 27.75
CA ASN A 25 1.94 6.28 28.30
C ASN A 25 2.67 7.61 28.00
N PRO A 26 2.59 8.63 28.88
CA PRO A 26 3.19 9.94 28.62
C PRO A 26 4.72 9.93 28.73
N THR A 27 5.33 8.87 29.25
CA THR A 27 6.78 8.79 29.47
C THR A 27 7.28 7.40 29.09
N SER A 28 7.78 7.27 27.86
CA SER A 28 8.55 6.11 27.43
C SER A 28 9.81 5.99 28.27
N ASN A 29 9.75 5.19 29.33
CA ASN A 29 10.91 4.78 30.10
C ASN A 29 11.15 3.30 29.81
N HIS A 30 12.02 3.04 28.84
CA HIS A 30 12.47 1.69 28.45
C HIS A 30 13.35 1.04 29.54
N GLY A 31 12.78 0.84 30.74
CA GLY A 31 13.52 0.44 31.93
C GLY A 31 13.11 -0.88 32.57
N ASN A 32 11.90 -1.38 32.30
CA ASN A 32 11.44 -2.65 32.89
C ASN A 32 11.38 -3.74 31.82
N LYS A 33 12.32 -4.69 31.89
CA LYS A 33 12.14 -5.99 31.23
C LYS A 33 10.83 -6.55 31.84
N PHE A 34 9.82 -6.83 31.01
CA PHE A 34 8.46 -7.27 31.39
C PHE A 34 7.40 -6.19 31.71
N GLU A 35 7.44 -5.02 31.07
CA GLU A 35 6.25 -4.15 31.07
C GLU A 35 5.05 -4.92 30.50
N GLN A 36 3.95 -4.96 31.27
CA GLN A 36 2.70 -5.50 30.76
C GLN A 36 2.29 -4.68 29.55
N LEU A 37 1.97 -5.35 28.43
CA LEU A 37 1.54 -4.72 27.18
C LEU A 37 0.39 -3.72 27.40
N GLY A 38 -0.35 -3.77 28.51
CA GLY A 38 -1.46 -2.85 28.77
C GLY A 38 -2.51 -2.92 27.65
N THR A 39 -3.34 -1.89 27.53
CA THR A 39 -4.35 -1.73 26.48
C THR A 39 -3.78 -1.27 25.13
N ILE A 40 -2.50 -1.54 24.83
CA ILE A 40 -1.95 -1.22 23.49
C ILE A 40 -2.51 -2.12 22.40
N LEU A 41 -3.12 -3.25 22.76
CA LEU A 41 -3.77 -4.12 21.80
C LEU A 41 -5.20 -3.62 21.55
N PRO A 42 -5.62 -3.52 20.27
CA PRO A 42 -6.97 -3.07 19.93
C PRO A 42 -8.02 -4.00 20.53
N THR A 43 -9.12 -3.42 21.01
CA THR A 43 -10.26 -4.18 21.52
C THR A 43 -10.78 -5.13 20.44
N PRO A 44 -11.07 -6.39 20.80
CA PRO A 44 -11.67 -7.36 19.88
C PRO A 44 -12.93 -6.81 19.23
N ASN A 45 -13.12 -7.12 17.95
CA ASN A 45 -14.30 -6.72 17.18
C ASN A 45 -14.73 -7.83 16.21
N GLU A 46 -15.73 -7.55 15.38
CA GLU A 46 -16.30 -8.52 14.44
C GLU A 46 -15.31 -9.00 13.34
N TYR A 47 -14.22 -8.27 13.13
CA TYR A 47 -13.17 -8.60 12.16
C TYR A 47 -11.98 -9.31 12.81
N ARG A 48 -11.65 -9.05 14.08
CA ARG A 48 -10.54 -9.70 14.79
C ARG A 48 -10.89 -9.96 16.25
N THR A 49 -10.85 -11.23 16.64
CA THR A 49 -11.21 -11.69 18.00
C THR A 49 -10.10 -11.40 19.03
N ALA A 50 -10.37 -11.64 20.32
CA ALA A 50 -9.39 -11.50 21.41
C ALA A 50 -8.16 -12.39 21.28
N SER A 51 -8.29 -13.49 20.52
CA SER A 51 -7.17 -14.39 20.21
C SER A 51 -6.31 -13.91 19.05
N GLY A 52 -6.70 -12.83 18.36
CA GLY A 52 -6.10 -12.39 17.10
C GLY A 52 -6.61 -13.14 15.86
N ALA A 53 -7.42 -14.20 16.04
CA ALA A 53 -8.04 -14.92 14.92
C ALA A 53 -9.06 -14.05 14.16
N PRO A 54 -9.21 -14.28 12.85
CA PRO A 54 -10.31 -13.74 12.04
C PRO A 54 -11.67 -13.86 12.72
N GLY A 55 -12.41 -12.75 12.81
CA GLY A 55 -13.79 -12.73 13.27
C GLY A 55 -14.79 -13.08 12.16
N PRO A 56 -16.09 -13.20 12.49
CA PRO A 56 -17.12 -13.59 11.52
C PRO A 56 -17.30 -12.64 10.31
N LYS A 57 -16.95 -11.35 10.46
CA LYS A 57 -17.01 -10.37 9.37
C LYS A 57 -15.67 -10.18 8.66
N TYR A 58 -14.64 -10.92 9.06
CA TYR A 58 -13.34 -10.85 8.41
C TYR A 58 -13.42 -11.35 6.97
N TRP A 59 -12.85 -10.58 6.06
CA TRP A 59 -12.74 -10.91 4.64
C TRP A 59 -11.30 -10.74 4.16
N GLN A 60 -10.93 -11.46 3.11
CA GLN A 60 -9.65 -11.36 2.43
C GLN A 60 -9.89 -11.40 0.92
N GLN A 61 -9.18 -10.56 0.17
CA GLN A 61 -9.23 -10.63 -1.28
C GLN A 61 -8.50 -11.87 -1.78
N ARG A 62 -8.92 -12.37 -2.93
CA ARG A 62 -8.21 -13.42 -3.66
C ARG A 62 -7.93 -12.93 -5.08
N ALA A 63 -6.71 -13.17 -5.55
CA ALA A 63 -6.32 -12.96 -6.92
C ALA A 63 -5.61 -14.21 -7.40
N ASP A 64 -6.16 -14.84 -8.44
CA ASP A 64 -5.59 -16.02 -9.06
C ASP A 64 -4.91 -15.62 -10.36
N TYR A 65 -3.67 -16.07 -10.55
CA TYR A 65 -2.81 -15.67 -11.65
C TYR A 65 -2.51 -16.86 -12.56
N THR A 66 -2.71 -16.67 -13.87
CA THR A 66 -2.21 -17.58 -14.90
C THR A 66 -1.26 -16.84 -15.81
N ILE A 67 0.03 -17.16 -15.71
CA ILE A 67 1.11 -16.47 -16.42
C ILE A 67 1.67 -17.41 -17.49
N LYS A 68 1.78 -16.89 -18.71
CA LYS A 68 2.51 -17.53 -19.81
C LYS A 68 3.62 -16.59 -20.24
N ALA A 69 4.85 -17.10 -20.27
CA ALA A 69 6.02 -16.33 -20.65
C ALA A 69 6.88 -17.12 -21.65
N GLU A 70 7.53 -16.39 -22.55
CA GLU A 70 8.41 -16.88 -23.60
C GLU A 70 9.68 -16.02 -23.61
N LEU A 71 10.84 -16.67 -23.56
CA LEU A 71 12.14 -16.03 -23.72
C LEU A 71 12.58 -16.13 -25.18
N ASP A 72 12.72 -14.99 -25.83
CA ASP A 72 13.24 -14.82 -27.19
C ASP A 72 14.73 -14.44 -27.09
N GLU A 73 15.59 -15.45 -27.04
CA GLU A 73 17.05 -15.27 -26.85
C GLU A 73 17.71 -14.51 -27.99
N ALA A 74 17.26 -14.71 -29.23
CA ALA A 74 17.85 -14.06 -30.41
C ALA A 74 17.65 -12.53 -30.36
N ASN A 75 16.51 -12.08 -29.85
CA ASN A 75 16.18 -10.67 -29.72
C ASN A 75 16.38 -10.13 -28.29
N LEU A 76 16.78 -10.97 -27.34
CA LEU A 76 16.93 -10.64 -25.92
C LEU A 76 15.65 -10.06 -25.30
N LYS A 77 14.49 -10.68 -25.58
CA LYS A 77 13.18 -10.21 -25.11
C LYS A 77 12.44 -11.27 -24.32
N LEU A 78 11.80 -10.85 -23.22
CA LEU A 78 10.79 -11.65 -22.53
C LEU A 78 9.41 -11.18 -22.98
N LYS A 79 8.60 -12.09 -23.50
CA LYS A 79 7.21 -11.82 -23.90
C LYS A 79 6.28 -12.66 -23.05
N GLY A 80 5.11 -12.16 -22.74
CA GLY A 80 4.15 -12.93 -21.96
C GLY A 80 2.75 -12.39 -21.99
N SER A 81 1.84 -13.19 -21.48
CA SER A 81 0.45 -12.85 -21.22
C SER A 81 0.06 -13.35 -19.85
N GLU A 82 -0.67 -12.53 -19.11
CA GLU A 82 -1.16 -12.85 -17.79
C GLU A 82 -2.69 -12.73 -17.76
N THR A 83 -3.34 -13.67 -17.10
CA THR A 83 -4.77 -13.57 -16.76
C THR A 83 -4.90 -13.52 -15.24
N VAL A 84 -5.47 -12.41 -14.76
CA VAL A 84 -5.74 -12.19 -13.33
C VAL A 84 -7.23 -12.37 -13.08
N THR A 85 -7.61 -13.36 -12.27
CA THR A 85 -8.98 -13.52 -11.80
C THR A 85 -9.08 -12.96 -10.39
N TYR A 86 -9.70 -11.78 -10.27
CA TYR A 86 -9.85 -11.09 -8.99
C TYR A 86 -11.21 -11.37 -8.36
N TYR A 87 -11.20 -11.75 -7.08
CA TYR A 87 -12.39 -11.97 -6.27
C TYR A 87 -12.50 -10.88 -5.23
N ASN A 88 -13.48 -9.98 -5.41
CA ASN A 88 -13.81 -8.98 -4.41
C ASN A 88 -14.70 -9.61 -3.32
N ASN A 89 -14.08 -10.02 -2.22
CA ASN A 89 -14.76 -10.53 -1.03
C ASN A 89 -15.10 -9.43 -0.02
N SER A 90 -14.70 -8.18 -0.31
CA SER A 90 -15.09 -7.02 0.50
C SER A 90 -16.60 -6.79 0.44
N PRO A 91 -17.23 -6.31 1.52
CA PRO A 91 -18.59 -5.78 1.46
C PRO A 91 -18.70 -4.52 0.59
N ASP A 92 -17.59 -3.86 0.27
CA ASP A 92 -17.55 -2.62 -0.49
C ASP A 92 -17.43 -2.87 -2.00
N VAL A 93 -18.01 -1.96 -2.79
CA VAL A 93 -17.92 -1.99 -4.25
C VAL A 93 -16.51 -1.57 -4.69
N LEU A 94 -15.85 -2.47 -5.43
CA LEU A 94 -14.56 -2.19 -6.05
C LEU A 94 -14.74 -1.47 -7.39
N THR A 95 -14.16 -0.27 -7.52
CA THR A 95 -14.29 0.57 -8.73
C THR A 95 -13.06 0.56 -9.62
N TYR A 96 -11.89 0.21 -9.09
CA TYR A 96 -10.64 0.07 -9.83
C TYR A 96 -9.69 -0.93 -9.15
N ILE A 97 -8.72 -1.44 -9.90
CA ILE A 97 -7.62 -2.29 -9.39
C ILE A 97 -6.30 -1.59 -9.70
N TRP A 98 -5.43 -1.49 -8.71
CA TRP A 98 -4.03 -1.13 -8.91
C TRP A 98 -3.22 -2.39 -9.14
N LEU A 99 -2.44 -2.39 -10.22
CA LEU A 99 -1.39 -3.38 -10.44
C LEU A 99 -0.06 -2.67 -10.34
N GLN A 100 0.85 -3.26 -9.57
CA GLN A 100 2.21 -2.78 -9.49
C GLN A 100 3.00 -3.25 -10.71
N LEU A 101 3.68 -2.31 -11.34
CA LEU A 101 4.67 -2.56 -12.37
C LEU A 101 6.01 -2.02 -11.85
N ASP A 102 7.09 -2.73 -12.13
CA ASP A 102 8.42 -2.24 -11.79
C ASP A 102 8.80 -1.05 -12.68
N GLU A 103 9.80 -0.28 -12.24
CA GLU A 103 10.25 0.93 -12.94
C GLU A 103 10.68 0.61 -14.37
N ASN A 104 10.31 1.49 -15.30
CA ASN A 104 10.62 1.33 -16.71
C ASN A 104 11.97 1.97 -17.08
N GLU A 105 13.02 1.63 -16.34
CA GLU A 105 14.35 2.28 -16.39
C GLU A 105 15.07 2.11 -17.74
N HIS A 106 14.70 1.10 -18.54
CA HIS A 106 15.34 0.80 -19.81
C HIS A 106 14.67 1.47 -21.02
N SER A 107 13.48 2.04 -20.87
CA SER A 107 12.82 2.74 -21.99
C SER A 107 13.43 4.12 -22.20
N SER A 108 13.72 4.50 -23.45
CA SER A 108 14.15 5.87 -23.79
C SER A 108 12.98 6.87 -23.91
N VAL A 109 11.75 6.36 -24.03
CA VAL A 109 10.54 7.17 -24.26
C VAL A 109 9.59 7.17 -23.07
N ASN A 110 9.49 6.05 -22.35
CA ASN A 110 8.63 5.87 -21.17
C ASN A 110 9.47 5.64 -19.91
N ASN A 111 10.64 6.27 -19.83
CA ASN A 111 11.54 6.16 -18.68
C ASN A 111 10.87 6.74 -17.41
N ALA A 112 11.05 6.09 -16.27
CA ALA A 112 10.57 6.59 -14.97
C ALA A 112 11.27 7.90 -14.52
N GLY A 113 12.41 8.24 -15.12
CA GLY A 113 13.11 9.51 -14.87
C GLY A 113 13.97 9.53 -13.61
N TYR A 114 14.24 8.36 -13.02
CA TYR A 114 15.18 8.19 -11.91
C TYR A 114 16.62 8.11 -12.45
N GLU A 115 17.14 9.24 -12.93
CA GLU A 115 18.53 9.33 -13.39
C GLU A 115 19.48 9.55 -12.21
N ASP A 116 20.64 8.89 -12.26
CA ASP A 116 21.73 9.14 -11.32
C ASP A 116 22.29 10.55 -11.47
N ALA A 117 22.73 11.13 -10.34
CA ALA A 117 23.40 12.43 -10.35
C ALA A 117 24.70 12.35 -11.17
N SER A 118 24.80 13.20 -12.21
CA SER A 118 26.02 13.37 -12.99
C SER A 118 26.71 14.70 -12.69
N SER A 119 28.02 14.75 -12.89
CA SER A 119 28.78 16.00 -12.80
C SER A 119 28.91 16.64 -14.19
N LEU A 120 28.47 17.88 -14.32
CA LEU A 120 28.66 18.64 -15.55
C LEU A 120 30.11 19.12 -15.65
N ARG A 121 30.81 18.69 -16.69
CA ARG A 121 32.03 19.35 -17.17
C ARG A 121 31.65 20.56 -18.02
N GLN A 122 32.53 21.56 -18.11
CA GLN A 122 32.31 22.70 -19.01
C GLN A 122 32.23 22.20 -20.46
N VAL A 123 31.03 22.27 -21.05
CA VAL A 123 30.74 21.81 -22.40
C VAL A 123 30.30 22.98 -23.28
N SER A 124 30.67 22.94 -24.55
CA SER A 124 30.26 23.95 -25.52
C SER A 124 28.76 23.81 -25.85
N VAL A 125 28.12 24.88 -26.30
CA VAL A 125 26.70 24.88 -26.69
C VAL A 125 26.41 23.82 -27.76
N ASN A 126 27.32 23.66 -28.73
CA ASN A 126 27.21 22.64 -29.78
C ASN A 126 27.32 21.22 -29.21
N ALA A 127 28.17 20.99 -28.20
CA ALA A 127 28.27 19.70 -27.52
C ALA A 127 27.00 19.42 -26.71
N LEU A 128 26.40 20.44 -26.08
CA LEU A 128 25.11 20.32 -25.38
C LEU A 128 23.97 19.99 -26.34
N GLU A 129 23.95 20.60 -27.53
CA GLU A 129 22.95 20.32 -28.56
C GLU A 129 23.13 18.93 -29.19
N ALA A 130 24.36 18.42 -29.27
CA ALA A 130 24.64 17.04 -29.63
C ALA A 130 24.28 16.03 -28.52
N MET A 131 24.32 16.47 -27.25
CA MET A 131 23.91 15.70 -26.08
C MET A 131 22.41 15.78 -25.79
N LYS A 132 21.67 16.72 -26.40
CA LYS A 132 20.20 16.70 -26.37
C LYS A 132 19.75 15.36 -26.96
N GLU A 133 19.24 14.49 -26.09
CA GLU A 133 18.71 13.20 -26.49
C GLU A 133 17.67 13.40 -27.58
N ARG A 134 17.98 12.92 -28.78
CA ARG A 134 16.93 12.49 -29.69
C ARG A 134 16.36 11.22 -29.06
N LYS A 135 15.25 11.35 -28.34
CA LYS A 135 14.50 10.23 -27.74
C LYS A 135 13.88 9.36 -28.84
N SER A 136 14.71 8.72 -29.65
CA SER A 136 14.26 7.62 -30.49
C SER A 136 13.91 6.46 -29.59
N ASP A 137 12.75 5.85 -29.82
CA ASP A 137 12.34 4.65 -29.10
C ASP A 137 13.39 3.55 -29.32
N ASN A 138 14.02 3.12 -28.22
CA ASN A 138 14.99 2.04 -28.21
C ASN A 138 14.33 0.65 -28.19
N GLY A 139 13.00 0.59 -28.05
CA GLY A 139 12.21 -0.64 -28.03
C GLY A 139 12.41 -1.49 -26.78
N TYR A 140 12.98 -0.91 -25.72
CA TYR A 140 13.25 -1.56 -24.44
C TYR A 140 12.31 -1.06 -23.34
N GLY A 141 12.29 -1.80 -22.24
CA GLY A 141 11.43 -1.53 -21.10
C GLY A 141 10.12 -2.31 -21.12
N HIS A 142 9.22 -1.96 -20.20
CA HIS A 142 7.90 -2.57 -20.09
C HIS A 142 6.98 -2.02 -21.17
N ILE A 143 6.46 -2.90 -22.02
CA ILE A 143 5.55 -2.54 -23.11
C ILE A 143 4.24 -3.31 -22.93
N ILE A 144 3.18 -2.61 -22.52
CA ILE A 144 1.84 -3.18 -22.42
C ILE A 144 1.23 -3.17 -23.82
N SER A 145 1.16 -4.35 -24.44
CA SER A 145 0.62 -4.51 -25.79
C SER A 145 -0.90 -4.57 -25.82
N LYS A 146 -1.52 -5.15 -24.79
CA LYS A 146 -2.97 -5.38 -24.73
C LYS A 146 -3.45 -5.59 -23.29
N LEU A 147 -4.56 -4.95 -22.95
CA LEU A 147 -5.29 -5.17 -21.70
C LEU A 147 -6.78 -5.32 -22.02
N THR A 148 -7.34 -6.49 -21.72
CA THR A 148 -8.75 -6.82 -22.01
C THR A 148 -9.42 -7.55 -20.86
N ASP A 149 -10.74 -7.47 -20.80
CA ASP A 149 -11.55 -8.31 -19.93
C ASP A 149 -11.68 -9.75 -20.47
N ALA A 150 -12.38 -10.60 -19.71
CA ALA A 150 -12.63 -12.00 -20.07
C ALA A 150 -13.44 -12.17 -21.39
N THR A 151 -14.13 -11.14 -21.85
CA THR A 151 -14.88 -11.14 -23.12
C THR A 151 -14.05 -10.62 -24.30
N GLY A 152 -12.81 -10.15 -24.04
CA GLY A 152 -11.91 -9.58 -25.03
C GLY A 152 -12.12 -8.08 -25.27
N LYS A 153 -12.96 -7.41 -24.47
CA LYS A 153 -13.16 -5.96 -24.57
C LYS A 153 -11.98 -5.22 -23.94
N ASN A 154 -11.51 -4.17 -24.60
CA ASN A 154 -10.42 -3.35 -24.09
C ASN A 154 -10.80 -2.66 -22.76
N LEU A 155 -9.89 -2.71 -21.80
CA LEU A 155 -10.03 -2.04 -20.51
C LEU A 155 -9.37 -0.66 -20.56
N GLN A 156 -9.99 0.31 -19.89
CA GLN A 156 -9.37 1.62 -19.66
C GLN A 156 -8.35 1.49 -18.53
N TYR A 157 -7.16 2.06 -18.72
CA TYR A 157 -6.09 2.05 -17.74
C TYR A 157 -5.28 3.33 -17.80
N THR A 158 -4.60 3.63 -16.71
CA THR A 158 -3.64 4.73 -16.60
C THR A 158 -2.33 4.13 -16.08
N ILE A 159 -1.21 4.48 -16.72
CA ILE A 159 0.14 4.21 -16.21
C ILE A 159 0.64 5.53 -15.64
N ASN A 160 1.11 5.49 -14.40
CA ASN A 160 1.70 6.65 -13.71
C ASN A 160 3.17 6.82 -14.04
#